data_AF-A0A8T3VSH4-F1
#
_entry.id   AF-A0A8T3VSH4-F1
#
_cell.length_a   1.000
_cell.length_b   1.000
_cell.length_c   1.000
_cell.angle_alpha   90.00
_cell.angle_beta   90.00
_cell.angle_gamma   90.00
#
_symmetry.space_group_name_H-M   'P 1'
#
loop_
_entity.id
_entity.type
_entity.pdbx_description
1 polymer ?
#
loop_
_entity_poly.entity_id
_entity_poly.type
_entity_poly.pdbx_seq_one_letter_code
_entity_poly.pdbx_strand_id
1 'polypeptide(L)'
;MIDLGFPEEFGTEIAKGLGSPQAIRRMRYYLKKARPDSPETIVDEMIAIRIEIDAWKRKKEGEEANSRYNEILRYGLDEGPRCRSHADFRAYN
;
A
#
# COMPACT_ATOMS: atom_id res chain seq x y z
N MET A 1 7.88 -1.37 -24.09
CA MET A 1 7.35 -0.16 -24.76
C MET A 1 7.94 -0.10 -26.15
N ILE A 2 9.25 0.09 -26.29
CA ILE A 2 9.96 0.01 -27.59
C ILE A 2 9.70 -1.33 -28.29
N ASP A 3 9.82 -2.45 -27.57
CA ASP A 3 9.54 -3.80 -28.12
C ASP A 3 8.08 -4.03 -28.57
N LEU A 4 7.17 -3.14 -28.18
CA LEU A 4 5.76 -3.16 -28.58
C LEU A 4 5.46 -2.12 -29.68
N GLY A 5 6.48 -1.39 -30.16
CA GLY A 5 6.33 -0.36 -31.18
C GLY A 5 5.96 1.03 -30.65
N PHE A 6 5.93 1.23 -29.32
CA PHE A 6 5.61 2.52 -28.73
C PHE A 6 6.86 3.37 -28.47
N PRO A 7 6.75 4.71 -28.60
CA PRO A 7 7.85 5.63 -28.28
C PRO A 7 8.36 5.49 -26.85
N GLU A 8 9.64 5.77 -26.63
CA GLU A 8 10.24 5.76 -25.28
C GLU A 8 9.61 6.80 -24.36
N GLU A 9 9.30 8.00 -24.89
CA GLU A 9 8.62 9.06 -24.14
C GLU A 9 7.28 8.60 -23.59
N PHE A 10 6.51 7.83 -24.35
CA PHE A 10 5.25 7.25 -23.88
C PHE A 10 5.47 6.32 -22.69
N GLY A 11 6.50 5.47 -22.75
CA GLY A 11 6.90 4.63 -21.61
C GLY A 11 7.29 5.44 -20.37
N THR A 12 7.96 6.57 -20.57
CA THR A 12 8.35 7.48 -19.49
C THR A 12 7.15 8.13 -18.82
N GLU A 13 6.16 8.59 -19.60
CA GLU A 13 4.93 9.18 -19.06
C GLU A 13 4.08 8.15 -18.29
N ILE A 14 3.97 6.91 -18.80
CA ILE A 14 3.30 5.82 -18.07
C ILE A 14 4.01 5.52 -16.73
N ALA A 15 5.35 5.51 -16.72
CA ALA A 15 6.12 5.30 -15.50
C ALA A 15 5.90 6.41 -14.46
N LYS A 16 5.86 7.68 -14.91
CA LYS A 16 5.51 8.84 -14.06
C LYS A 16 4.08 8.71 -13.50
N GLY A 17 3.11 8.33 -14.33
CA GLY A 17 1.71 8.16 -13.92
C GLY A 17 1.51 7.05 -12.89
N LEU A 18 2.26 5.95 -12.98
CA LEU A 18 2.20 4.86 -12.01
C LEU A 18 2.75 5.28 -10.64
N GLY A 19 3.85 6.03 -10.60
CA GLY A 19 4.37 6.69 -9.40
C GLY A 19 4.75 5.76 -8.22
N SER A 20 4.78 4.45 -8.44
CA SER A 20 5.11 3.45 -7.41
C SER A 20 5.85 2.25 -8.05
N PRO A 21 6.91 1.73 -7.40
CA PRO A 21 7.61 0.53 -7.87
C PRO A 21 6.68 -0.68 -8.03
N GLN A 22 5.67 -0.84 -7.16
CA GLN A 22 4.70 -1.93 -7.25
C GLN A 22 3.80 -1.80 -8.48
N ALA A 23 3.35 -0.58 -8.77
CA ALA A 23 2.54 -0.26 -9.95
C ALA A 23 3.33 -0.53 -11.25
N ILE A 24 4.61 -0.14 -11.29
CA ILE A 24 5.52 -0.41 -12.41
C ILE A 24 5.72 -1.93 -12.63
N ARG A 25 5.85 -2.72 -11.56
CA ARG A 25 5.97 -4.18 -11.68
C ARG A 25 4.70 -4.81 -12.28
N ARG A 26 3.52 -4.35 -11.86
CA ARG A 26 2.23 -4.82 -12.41
C ARG A 26 2.08 -4.44 -13.87
N MET A 27 2.39 -3.19 -14.23
CA MET A 27 2.36 -2.74 -15.62
C MET A 27 3.32 -3.56 -16.50
N ARG A 28 4.55 -3.83 -16.03
CA ARG A 28 5.50 -4.66 -16.77
C ARG A 28 4.98 -6.08 -17.01
N TYR A 29 4.33 -6.67 -16.00
CA TYR A 29 3.70 -7.99 -16.13
C TYR A 29 2.56 -7.96 -17.16
N TYR A 30 1.70 -6.95 -17.10
CA TYR A 30 0.62 -6.76 -18.06
C TYR A 30 1.15 -6.66 -19.50
N LEU A 31 2.11 -5.76 -19.76
CA LEU A 31 2.69 -5.56 -21.09
C LEU A 31 3.30 -6.85 -21.67
N LYS A 32 3.91 -7.69 -20.82
CA LYS A 32 4.48 -8.98 -21.24
C LYS A 32 3.40 -10.01 -21.59
N LYS A 33 2.29 -10.02 -20.85
CA LYS A 33 1.23 -11.03 -20.98
C LYS A 33 0.21 -10.67 -22.06
N ALA A 34 -0.30 -9.44 -22.02
CA ALA A 34 -1.37 -8.98 -22.89
C ALA A 34 -0.86 -8.52 -24.27
N ARG A 35 0.38 -8.00 -24.33
CA ARG A 35 0.98 -7.41 -25.54
C ARG A 35 0.01 -6.47 -26.27
N PRO A 36 -0.47 -5.42 -25.60
CA PRO A 36 -1.45 -4.49 -26.18
C PRO A 36 -0.88 -3.80 -27.42
N ASP A 37 -1.76 -3.55 -28.39
CA ASP A 37 -1.46 -2.94 -29.70
C ASP A 37 -1.83 -1.46 -29.77
N SER A 38 -2.55 -0.95 -28.76
CA SER A 38 -3.06 0.42 -28.71
C SER A 38 -2.58 1.17 -27.46
N PRO A 39 -2.21 2.46 -27.59
CA PRO A 39 -1.87 3.31 -26.45
C PRO A 39 -3.00 3.44 -25.42
N GLU A 40 -4.26 3.49 -25.89
CA GLU A 40 -5.46 3.61 -25.07
C GLU A 40 -5.56 2.45 -24.08
N THR A 41 -5.39 1.22 -24.55
CA THR A 41 -5.44 0.01 -23.71
C THR A 41 -4.35 0.03 -22.63
N ILE A 42 -3.18 0.56 -22.95
CA ILE A 42 -2.07 0.69 -21.98
C ILE A 42 -2.40 1.74 -20.92
N VAL A 43 -2.98 2.87 -21.33
CA VAL A 43 -3.40 3.95 -20.43
C VAL A 43 -4.55 3.50 -19.53
N ASP A 44 -5.52 2.78 -20.06
CA ASP A 44 -6.64 2.23 -19.29
C ASP A 44 -6.14 1.27 -18.20
N GLU A 45 -5.24 0.36 -18.55
CA GLU A 45 -4.63 -0.54 -17.56
C GLU A 45 -3.80 0.24 -16.52
N MET A 46 -3.10 1.30 -16.93
CA MET A 46 -2.35 2.16 -16.01
C MET A 46 -3.29 2.77 -14.95
N ILE A 47 -4.41 3.33 -15.41
CA ILE A 47 -5.45 3.92 -14.55
C ILE A 47 -6.03 2.85 -13.62
N ALA A 48 -6.35 1.66 -14.15
CA ALA A 48 -6.89 0.55 -13.37
C ALA A 48 -5.93 0.10 -12.25
N ILE A 49 -4.64 -0.10 -12.56
CA ILE A 49 -3.61 -0.46 -11.57
C ILE A 49 -3.49 0.60 -10.50
N ARG A 50 -3.54 1.88 -10.86
CA ARG A 50 -3.42 2.99 -9.90
C ARG A 50 -4.63 3.04 -8.97
N ILE A 51 -5.83 2.92 -9.50
CA ILE A 51 -7.07 2.88 -8.70
C ILE A 51 -7.03 1.71 -7.72
N GLU A 52 -6.60 0.53 -8.15
CA GLU A 52 -6.54 -0.65 -7.28
C GLU A 52 -5.55 -0.48 -6.12
N ILE A 53 -4.37 0.08 -6.40
CA ILE A 53 -3.36 0.36 -5.37
C ILE A 53 -3.85 1.42 -4.38
N ASP A 54 -4.48 2.48 -4.87
CA ASP A 54 -5.02 3.53 -4.00
C ASP A 54 -6.19 3.01 -3.15
N ALA A 55 -7.05 2.15 -3.70
CA ALA A 55 -8.10 1.48 -2.94
C ALA A 55 -7.51 0.56 -1.85
N TRP A 56 -6.45 -0.17 -2.16
CA TRP A 56 -5.75 -1.02 -1.18
C TRP A 56 -5.11 -0.19 -0.06
N LYS A 57 -4.46 0.92 -0.38
CA LYS A 57 -3.88 1.85 0.60
C LYS A 57 -4.96 2.43 1.53
N ARG A 58 -6.05 2.95 0.96
CA ARG A 58 -7.18 3.50 1.75
C ARG A 58 -7.80 2.46 2.66
N LYS A 59 -7.93 1.22 2.18
CA LYS A 59 -8.42 0.10 3.01
C LYS A 59 -7.48 -0.16 4.17
N LYS A 60 -6.16 -0.19 3.92
CA LYS A 60 -5.15 -0.38 4.95
C LYS A 60 -5.12 0.75 5.98
N GLU A 61 -5.20 2.00 5.53
CA GLU A 61 -5.31 3.17 6.42
C GLU A 61 -6.59 3.11 7.27
N GLY A 62 -7.72 2.69 6.69
CA GLY A 62 -8.97 2.48 7.42
C GLY A 62 -8.88 1.34 8.44
N GLU A 63 -8.21 0.24 8.09
CA GLU A 63 -7.93 -0.88 9.00
C GLU A 63 -6.99 -0.47 10.13
N GLU A 64 -5.96 0.34 9.86
CA GLU A 64 -5.02 0.86 10.86
C GLU A 64 -5.68 1.87 11.80
N ALA A 65 -6.53 2.77 11.29
CA ALA A 65 -7.37 3.65 12.10
C ALA A 65 -8.33 2.85 13.00
N ASN A 66 -8.88 1.74 12.49
CA ASN A 66 -9.71 0.83 13.27
C ASN A 66 -8.90 -0.07 14.23
N SER A 67 -7.59 -0.27 13.99
CA SER A 67 -6.72 -1.07 14.88
C SER A 67 -6.42 -0.37 16.20
N ARG A 68 -6.25 0.97 16.19
CA ARG A 68 -6.16 1.76 17.43
C ARG A 68 -7.47 1.73 18.23
N TYR A 69 -8.60 1.62 17.55
CA TYR A 69 -9.91 1.47 18.19
C TYR A 69 -10.13 0.05 18.74
N ASN A 70 -9.72 -0.98 17.99
CA ASN A 70 -9.79 -2.38 18.42
C ASN A 70 -8.80 -2.73 19.54
N GLU A 71 -7.69 -2.02 19.72
CA GLU A 71 -6.84 -2.16 20.91
C GLU A 71 -7.56 -1.73 22.19
N ILE A 72 -8.28 -0.61 22.17
CA ILE A 72 -9.06 -0.12 23.32
C ILE A 72 -10.23 -1.06 23.63
N LEU A 73 -10.88 -1.63 22.60
CA LEU A 73 -11.97 -2.59 22.77
C LEU A 73 -11.47 -3.98 23.25
N ARG A 74 -10.25 -4.39 22.85
CA ARG A 74 -9.68 -5.72 23.14
C ARG A 74 -8.90 -5.79 24.46
N TYR A 75 -8.32 -4.69 24.92
CA TYR A 75 -7.58 -4.63 26.20
C TYR A 75 -8.32 -3.86 27.31
N GLY A 76 -9.40 -3.14 26.98
CA GLY A 76 -10.09 -2.28 27.94
C GLY A 76 -9.23 -1.08 28.41
N LEU A 77 -9.84 -0.12 29.10
CA LEU A 77 -9.12 1.02 29.71
C LEU A 77 -8.37 0.66 31.01
N ASP A 78 -8.15 -0.63 31.29
CA ASP A 78 -7.77 -1.10 32.62
C ASP A 78 -6.33 -1.65 32.74
N GLU A 79 -5.49 -1.43 31.73
CA GLU A 79 -4.03 -1.62 31.86
C GLU A 79 -3.26 -0.38 31.39
N GLY A 80 -3.57 0.77 32.00
CA GLY A 80 -2.50 1.72 32.32
C GLY A 80 -1.42 0.97 33.14
N PRO A 81 -0.14 1.36 33.06
CA PRO A 81 0.96 0.57 33.63
C PRO A 81 0.63 0.20 35.07
N ARG A 82 0.33 -1.09 35.31
CA ARG A 82 0.03 -1.59 36.65
C ARG A 82 1.21 -1.19 37.52
N CYS A 83 0.94 -0.35 38.52
CA CYS A 83 1.90 -0.01 39.56
C CYS A 83 2.64 -1.29 39.97
N ARG A 84 3.97 -1.22 39.96
CA ARG A 84 4.86 -2.35 40.20
C ARG A 84 4.35 -3.20 41.35
N SER A 85 4.35 -4.50 41.11
CA SER A 85 3.98 -5.55 42.05
C SER A 85 4.51 -5.28 43.46
N HIS A 86 3.76 -5.77 44.44
CA HIS A 86 4.06 -5.86 45.88
C HIS A 86 5.41 -6.53 46.27
N ALA A 87 6.32 -6.76 45.30
CA ALA A 87 7.67 -7.29 45.50
C ALA A 87 8.75 -6.20 45.72
N ASP A 88 8.44 -4.91 45.48
CA ASP A 88 9.44 -3.82 45.58
C ASP A 88 9.48 -3.10 46.95
N PHE A 89 8.86 -3.66 48.00
CA PHE A 89 8.79 -3.03 49.34
C PHE A 89 10.04 -3.23 50.23
N ARG A 90 11.18 -3.72 49.72
CA ARG A 90 12.40 -3.93 50.53
C ARG A 90 13.66 -3.30 49.93
N ALA A 91 13.68 -1.99 49.77
CA ALA A 91 14.93 -1.28 49.46
C ALA A 91 15.04 0.14 50.07
N TYR A 92 14.33 0.44 51.15
CA TYR A 92 14.58 1.64 51.96
C TYR A 92 14.35 1.34 53.45
N ASN A 93 15.38 0.81 54.11
CA ASN A 93 15.80 1.15 55.47
C ASN A 93 17.33 1.24 55.44
#